data_AF-A0A1F6AQC1-F1
#
_entry.id   AF-A0A1F6AQC1-F1
#
_cell.length_a   1.000
_cell.length_b   1.000
_cell.length_c   1.000
_cell.angle_alpha   90.00
_cell.angle_beta   90.00
_cell.angle_gamma   90.00
#
_symmetry.space_group_name_H-M   'P 1'
#
loop_
_entity.id
_entity.type
_entity.pdbx_description
1 polymer ?
#
loop_
_entity_poly.entity_id
_entity_poly.type
_entity_poly.pdbx_seq_one_letter_code
_entity_poly.pdbx_strand_id
1 'polypeptide(L)'
;MPAWTKINVGDAPGVIYSPPWIGFLVILIGLAYEIFRPSLNLKRDTNRKWILAGVSLFLIILTMIFVQEIWMPYKHGYSILGMRSFEFPFGSDNIIVWPQLLFDFLNTHFTDTTVLSLLFGILFLTNSTPQTSKSYKFILIGALIFTTFLMFGHLSFLIFGKDPTGGYYSRFTRLELLSQYWFQLDFWSELIILVGALCLLFKCKRPVAIAKTN
;
A
#
# COMPACT_ATOMS: atom_id res chain seq x y z
N MET A 1 -36.11 4.58 -10.17
CA MET A 1 -35.21 3.86 -9.24
C MET A 1 -34.27 3.03 -10.09
N PRO A 2 -32.94 3.28 -10.07
CA PRO A 2 -32.02 2.47 -10.85
C PRO A 2 -31.90 1.07 -10.22
N ALA A 3 -32.04 0.05 -11.07
CA ALA A 3 -31.99 -1.34 -10.69
C ALA A 3 -30.54 -1.74 -10.34
N TRP A 4 -30.32 -2.10 -9.09
CA TRP A 4 -29.10 -2.78 -8.65
C TRP A 4 -29.08 -4.16 -9.31
N THR A 5 -28.41 -4.28 -10.45
CA THR A 5 -28.14 -5.57 -11.07
C THR A 5 -27.23 -6.36 -10.13
N LYS A 6 -27.76 -7.48 -9.63
CA LYS A 6 -27.04 -8.50 -8.86
C LYS A 6 -25.75 -8.86 -9.60
N ILE A 7 -24.61 -8.44 -9.06
CA ILE A 7 -23.32 -8.94 -9.48
C ILE A 7 -23.20 -10.37 -8.95
N ASN A 8 -23.40 -11.35 -9.81
CA ASN A 8 -23.10 -12.74 -9.51
C ASN A 8 -21.58 -12.87 -9.29
N VAL A 9 -21.20 -13.22 -8.06
CA VAL A 9 -19.81 -13.29 -7.60
C VAL A 9 -19.08 -14.52 -8.18
N GLY A 10 -19.75 -15.34 -9.01
CA GLY A 10 -19.25 -16.64 -9.47
C GLY A 10 -18.58 -16.70 -10.86
N ASP A 11 -18.74 -15.69 -11.73
CA ASP A 11 -18.42 -15.85 -13.17
C ASP A 11 -17.24 -15.01 -13.68
N ALA A 12 -16.41 -14.43 -12.81
CA ALA A 12 -15.21 -13.73 -13.26
C ALA A 12 -14.01 -14.70 -13.25
N PRO A 13 -13.35 -15.00 -14.39
CA PRO A 13 -12.03 -15.62 -14.35
C PRO A 13 -11.16 -14.75 -13.46
N GLY A 14 -10.56 -15.36 -12.43
CA GLY A 14 -9.76 -14.66 -11.43
C GLY A 14 -8.73 -13.81 -12.14
N VAL A 15 -8.93 -12.49 -12.15
CA VAL A 15 -7.95 -11.58 -12.68
C VAL A 15 -6.73 -11.72 -11.78
N ILE A 16 -5.66 -12.22 -12.37
CA ILE A 16 -4.36 -12.29 -11.73
C ILE A 16 -3.83 -10.86 -11.69
N TYR A 17 -4.15 -10.15 -10.61
CA TYR A 17 -3.42 -8.95 -10.22
C TYR A 17 -1.97 -9.36 -10.05
N SER A 18 -1.12 -8.99 -11.01
CA SER A 18 0.33 -9.14 -10.89
C SER A 18 0.85 -7.78 -10.51
N PRO A 19 0.91 -7.42 -9.21
CA PRO A 19 1.54 -6.19 -8.80
C PRO A 19 2.97 -6.15 -9.35
N PRO A 20 3.60 -4.98 -9.46
CA PRO A 20 4.98 -4.85 -9.91
C PRO A 20 5.93 -5.46 -8.87
N TRP A 21 6.01 -6.80 -8.85
CA TRP A 21 6.78 -7.61 -7.90
C TRP A 21 8.23 -7.17 -7.86
N ILE A 22 8.75 -6.66 -8.98
CA ILE A 22 10.11 -6.12 -9.08
C ILE A 22 10.33 -5.00 -8.05
N GLY A 23 9.40 -4.04 -7.93
CA GLY A 23 9.53 -2.96 -6.96
C GLY A 23 9.49 -3.47 -5.52
N PHE A 24 8.58 -4.40 -5.24
CA PHE A 24 8.46 -5.03 -3.92
C PHE A 24 9.70 -5.86 -3.55
N LEU A 25 10.25 -6.63 -4.49
CA LEU A 25 11.50 -7.39 -4.31
C LEU A 25 12.67 -6.48 -3.97
N VAL A 26 12.78 -5.31 -4.62
CA VAL A 26 13.83 -4.33 -4.31
C VAL A 26 13.66 -3.78 -2.89
N ILE A 27 12.42 -3.53 -2.43
CA ILE A 27 12.13 -3.14 -1.03
C ILE A 27 12.60 -4.24 -0.07
N LEU A 28 12.25 -5.51 -0.34
CA LEU A 28 12.65 -6.64 0.48
C LEU A 28 14.17 -6.81 0.54
N ILE A 29 14.87 -6.63 -0.58
CA ILE A 29 16.35 -6.63 -0.61
C ILE A 29 16.91 -5.51 0.28
N GLY A 30 16.31 -4.31 0.22
CA GLY A 30 16.71 -3.19 1.08
C GLY A 30 16.49 -3.46 2.56
N LEU A 31 15.37 -4.08 2.93
CA LEU A 31 15.06 -4.50 4.30
C LEU A 31 15.98 -5.63 4.77
N ALA A 32 16.23 -6.64 3.94
CA ALA A 32 17.17 -7.71 4.25
C ALA A 32 18.58 -7.14 4.47
N TYR A 33 19.02 -6.21 3.62
CA TYR A 33 20.31 -5.54 3.79
C TYR A 33 20.39 -4.80 5.13
N GLU A 34 19.31 -4.17 5.58
CA GLU A 34 19.26 -3.50 6.88
C GLU A 34 19.37 -4.48 8.07
N ILE A 35 18.77 -5.67 7.97
CA ILE A 35 18.91 -6.73 8.99
C ILE A 35 20.39 -7.16 9.13
N PHE A 36 21.10 -7.32 8.01
CA PHE A 36 22.50 -7.75 8.03
C PHE A 36 23.50 -6.62 8.31
N ARG A 37 23.17 -5.38 7.92
CA ARG A 37 24.01 -4.19 8.10
C ARG A 37 23.15 -2.98 8.45
N PRO A 38 22.82 -2.79 9.74
CA PRO A 38 21.97 -1.70 10.18
C PRO A 38 22.62 -0.36 9.87
N SER A 39 21.87 0.50 9.17
CA SER A 39 22.32 1.81 8.69
C SER A 39 21.25 2.88 8.77
N LEU A 40 20.00 2.52 9.05
CA LEU A 40 18.90 3.45 9.24
C LEU A 40 19.10 4.25 10.53
N ASN A 41 18.88 5.57 10.43
CA ASN A 41 18.85 6.45 11.58
C ASN A 41 17.40 6.68 12.00
N LEU A 42 16.93 5.85 12.92
CA LEU A 42 15.54 5.90 13.42
C LEU A 42 15.24 7.09 14.33
N LYS A 43 16.20 8.01 14.55
CA LYS A 43 15.90 9.26 15.27
C LYS A 43 14.84 10.04 14.50
N ARG A 44 13.87 10.59 15.23
CA ARG A 44 12.79 11.40 14.68
C ARG A 44 13.31 12.59 13.87
N ASP A 45 12.77 12.78 12.68
CA ASP A 45 13.01 13.97 11.86
C ASP A 45 12.28 15.19 12.44
N THR A 46 12.95 16.33 12.43
CA THR A 46 12.45 17.63 12.88
C THR A 46 11.78 18.43 11.77
N ASN A 47 11.98 18.06 10.51
CA ASN A 47 11.44 18.79 9.37
C ASN A 47 9.93 18.53 9.21
N ARG A 48 9.15 19.61 9.33
CA ARG A 48 7.68 19.59 9.30
C ARG A 48 7.09 18.95 8.04
N LYS A 49 7.74 19.06 6.88
CA LYS A 49 7.23 18.48 5.62
C LYS A 49 7.20 16.95 5.69
N TRP A 50 8.24 16.35 6.26
CA TRP A 50 8.36 14.90 6.41
C TRP A 50 7.50 14.36 7.54
N ILE A 51 7.36 15.13 8.62
CA ILE A 51 6.39 14.84 9.68
C ILE A 51 4.97 14.82 9.09
N LEU A 52 4.60 15.83 8.30
CA LEU A 52 3.28 15.89 7.68
C LEU A 52 3.04 14.72 6.73
N ALA A 53 4.01 14.37 5.89
CA ALA A 53 3.90 13.22 4.98
C ALA A 53 3.71 11.90 5.77
N GLY A 54 4.52 11.68 6.81
CA GLY A 54 4.40 10.49 7.65
C GLY A 54 3.08 10.40 8.41
N VAL A 55 2.62 11.51 9.00
CA VAL A 55 1.31 11.58 9.67
C VAL A 55 0.16 11.39 8.68
N SER A 56 0.27 11.91 7.46
CA SER A 56 -0.77 11.73 6.43
C SER A 56 -0.90 10.26 6.03
N LEU A 57 0.22 9.56 5.82
CA LEU A 57 0.20 8.11 5.56
C LEU A 57 -0.38 7.33 6.74
N PHE A 58 -0.06 7.73 7.98
CA PHE A 58 -0.64 7.11 9.16
C PHE A 58 -2.16 7.33 9.26
N LEU A 59 -2.65 8.52 8.93
CA LEU A 59 -4.08 8.82 8.90
C LEU A 59 -4.81 8.01 7.81
N ILE A 60 -4.18 7.79 6.65
CA ILE A 60 -4.73 6.92 5.60
C ILE A 60 -4.91 5.50 6.13
N ILE A 61 -3.90 4.94 6.82
CA ILE A 61 -3.99 3.62 7.45
C ILE A 61 -5.14 3.59 8.46
N LEU A 62 -5.20 4.54 9.39
CA LEU A 62 -6.27 4.60 10.39
C LEU A 62 -7.66 4.67 9.75
N THR A 63 -7.77 5.44 8.67
CA THR A 63 -9.03 5.58 7.93
C THR A 63 -9.38 4.26 7.22
N MET A 64 -8.42 3.58 6.59
CA MET A 64 -8.66 2.27 5.99
C MET A 64 -9.12 1.25 7.03
N ILE A 65 -8.40 1.14 8.15
CA ILE A 65 -8.76 0.26 9.27
C ILE A 65 -10.18 0.56 9.76
N PHE A 66 -10.47 1.84 10.03
CA PHE A 66 -11.79 2.24 10.53
C PHE A 66 -12.89 1.91 9.52
N VAL A 67 -12.70 2.22 8.23
CA VAL A 67 -13.77 2.01 7.26
C VAL A 67 -13.97 0.52 6.95
N GLN A 68 -12.89 -0.27 6.86
CA GLN A 68 -12.97 -1.71 6.59
C GLN A 68 -13.50 -2.50 7.78
N GLU A 69 -13.08 -2.19 9.00
CA GLU A 69 -13.48 -2.95 10.19
C GLU A 69 -14.79 -2.46 10.81
N ILE A 70 -15.12 -1.16 10.69
CA ILE A 70 -16.24 -0.54 11.43
C ILE A 70 -17.39 -0.11 10.50
N TRP A 71 -17.11 0.43 9.31
CA TRP A 71 -18.16 1.04 8.46
C TRP A 71 -18.64 0.16 7.31
N MET A 72 -17.85 -0.78 6.81
CA MET A 72 -18.37 -1.86 5.97
C MET A 72 -18.61 -3.11 6.83
N PRO A 73 -19.72 -3.23 7.59
CA PRO A 73 -20.09 -4.51 8.13
C PRO A 73 -20.55 -5.34 6.93
N TYR A 74 -19.61 -6.12 6.42
CA TYR A 74 -19.74 -7.41 5.79
C TYR A 74 -21.15 -7.85 5.32
N LYS A 75 -21.19 -8.35 4.08
CA LYS A 75 -22.28 -9.10 3.45
C LYS A 75 -23.27 -9.72 4.45
N HIS A 76 -24.57 -9.54 4.20
CA HIS A 76 -25.63 -10.26 4.92
C HIS A 76 -25.27 -11.76 5.10
N GLY A 77 -25.18 -12.20 6.36
CA GLY A 77 -24.74 -13.55 6.76
C GLY A 77 -23.37 -13.63 7.44
N TYR A 78 -22.66 -12.50 7.60
CA TYR A 78 -21.37 -12.46 8.28
C TYR A 78 -21.49 -12.62 9.80
N SER A 79 -20.83 -13.64 10.35
CA SER A 79 -20.62 -13.81 11.79
C SER A 79 -19.20 -13.37 12.14
N ILE A 80 -19.09 -12.39 13.04
CA ILE A 80 -17.82 -11.83 13.55
C ILE A 80 -16.96 -12.92 14.22
N LEU A 81 -17.60 -13.97 14.75
CA LEU A 81 -16.98 -15.11 15.42
C LEU A 81 -17.00 -16.38 14.55
N GLY A 82 -17.28 -16.23 13.25
CA GLY A 82 -17.27 -17.34 12.30
C GLY A 82 -15.86 -17.91 12.10
N MET A 83 -15.82 -19.17 11.66
CA MET A 83 -14.58 -19.83 11.24
C MET A 83 -14.59 -19.96 9.72
N ARG A 84 -13.48 -19.61 9.08
CA ARG A 84 -13.26 -19.82 7.64
C ARG A 84 -12.43 -21.07 7.43
N SER A 85 -12.95 -22.00 6.64
CA SER A 85 -12.22 -23.18 6.19
C SER A 85 -11.65 -22.92 4.79
N PHE A 86 -10.38 -23.27 4.59
CA PHE A 86 -9.76 -23.28 3.26
C PHE A 86 -8.80 -24.45 3.14
N GLU A 87 -8.67 -24.95 1.92
CA GLU A 87 -7.79 -26.08 1.61
C GLU A 87 -6.39 -25.57 1.24
N PHE A 88 -5.34 -26.13 1.82
CA PHE A 88 -3.97 -25.74 1.51
C PHE A 88 -2.96 -26.90 1.56
N PRO A 89 -2.18 -27.15 0.47
CA PRO A 89 -2.32 -26.56 -0.86
C PRO A 89 -3.62 -27.00 -1.54
N PHE A 90 -4.04 -26.30 -2.60
CA PHE A 90 -5.26 -26.62 -3.32
C PHE A 90 -5.18 -28.04 -3.92
N GLY A 91 -6.14 -28.92 -3.61
CA GLY A 91 -6.13 -30.33 -4.00
C GLY A 91 -5.33 -31.25 -3.06
N SER A 92 -5.14 -30.85 -1.80
CA SER A 92 -4.47 -31.65 -0.77
C SER A 92 -5.43 -32.31 0.23
N ASP A 93 -6.73 -32.02 0.15
CA ASP A 93 -7.78 -32.40 1.10
C ASP A 93 -7.53 -31.93 2.54
N ASN A 94 -6.48 -31.14 2.78
CA ASN A 94 -6.13 -30.61 4.09
C ASN A 94 -6.84 -29.27 4.32
N ILE A 95 -7.94 -29.34 5.09
CA ILE A 95 -8.73 -28.18 5.47
C ILE A 95 -8.13 -27.52 6.69
N ILE A 96 -7.69 -26.27 6.54
CA ILE A 96 -7.24 -25.41 7.62
C ILE A 96 -8.38 -24.48 8.02
N VAL A 97 -8.58 -24.31 9.33
CA VAL A 97 -9.65 -23.49 9.89
C VAL A 97 -9.06 -22.30 10.62
N TRP A 98 -9.44 -21.08 10.22
CA TRP A 98 -8.99 -19.83 10.85
C TRP A 98 -10.18 -18.99 11.35
N PRO A 99 -10.00 -18.19 12.41
CA PRO A 99 -10.99 -17.19 12.79
C PRO A 99 -11.22 -16.20 11.66
N GLN A 100 -12.49 -15.93 11.32
CA GLN A 100 -12.86 -15.04 10.23
C GLN A 100 -12.32 -13.62 10.44
N LEU A 101 -12.43 -13.09 11.67
CA LEU A 101 -11.89 -11.78 12.02
C LEU A 101 -10.37 -11.70 11.77
N LEU A 102 -9.63 -12.72 12.18
CA LEU A 102 -8.18 -12.75 11.97
C LEU A 102 -7.83 -12.88 10.48
N PHE A 103 -8.56 -13.72 9.74
CA PHE A 103 -8.37 -13.87 8.30
C PHE A 103 -8.66 -12.58 7.56
N ASP A 104 -9.77 -11.91 7.85
CA ASP A 104 -10.16 -10.67 7.19
C ASP A 104 -9.28 -9.50 7.62
N PHE A 105 -8.89 -9.42 8.90
CA PHE A 105 -7.86 -8.49 9.37
C PHE A 105 -6.57 -8.69 8.58
N LEU A 106 -6.04 -9.91 8.53
CA LEU A 106 -4.81 -10.21 7.79
C LEU A 106 -4.97 -9.92 6.30
N ASN A 107 -6.03 -10.39 5.64
CA ASN A 107 -6.27 -10.18 4.21
C ASN A 107 -6.39 -8.69 3.85
N THR A 108 -6.97 -7.91 4.76
CA THR A 108 -7.13 -6.46 4.60
C THR A 108 -5.82 -5.71 4.87
N HIS A 109 -5.06 -6.12 5.89
CA HIS A 109 -3.83 -5.46 6.34
C HIS A 109 -2.57 -5.95 5.61
N PHE A 110 -2.67 -7.06 4.87
CA PHE A 110 -1.70 -7.52 3.87
C PHE A 110 -1.95 -6.93 2.48
N THR A 111 -2.84 -5.96 2.34
CA THR A 111 -2.91 -5.18 1.10
C THR A 111 -1.67 -4.28 0.99
N ASP A 112 -1.11 -4.22 -0.21
CA ASP A 112 0.14 -3.52 -0.51
C ASP A 112 0.11 -2.06 -0.02
N THR A 113 -1.05 -1.39 -0.12
CA THR A 113 -1.27 -0.02 0.32
C THR A 113 -1.00 0.18 1.81
N THR A 114 -1.53 -0.69 2.68
CA THR A 114 -1.42 -0.53 4.14
C THR A 114 0.01 -0.77 4.61
N VAL A 115 0.66 -1.83 4.09
CA VAL A 115 2.03 -2.19 4.43
C VAL A 115 3.02 -1.12 3.99
N LEU A 116 2.89 -0.63 2.76
CA LEU A 116 3.78 0.42 2.23
C LEU A 116 3.52 1.75 2.91
N SER A 117 2.26 2.13 3.15
CA SER A 117 1.94 3.35 3.89
C SER A 117 2.53 3.34 5.29
N LEU A 118 2.51 2.19 5.98
CA LEU A 118 3.09 2.06 7.32
C LEU A 118 4.61 2.18 7.27
N LEU A 119 5.24 1.41 6.37
CA LEU A 119 6.69 1.42 6.18
C LEU A 119 7.20 2.83 5.85
N PHE A 120 6.62 3.47 4.83
CA PHE A 120 7.04 4.81 4.42
C PHE A 120 6.60 5.90 5.39
N GLY A 121 5.48 5.73 6.08
CA GLY A 121 5.06 6.60 7.17
C GLY A 121 6.12 6.66 8.27
N ILE A 122 6.60 5.50 8.72
CA ILE A 122 7.70 5.41 9.69
C ILE A 122 8.99 5.98 9.09
N LEU A 123 9.36 5.57 7.88
CA LEU A 123 10.62 6.00 7.24
C LEU A 123 10.69 7.51 7.01
N PHE A 124 9.59 8.18 6.67
CA PHE A 124 9.55 9.63 6.51
C PHE A 124 9.69 10.36 7.85
N LEU A 125 9.19 9.78 8.95
CA LEU A 125 9.37 10.30 10.30
C LEU A 125 10.80 10.14 10.84
N THR A 126 11.68 9.45 10.14
CA THR A 126 13.07 9.24 10.57
C THR A 126 14.07 10.15 9.87
N ASN A 127 15.21 10.40 10.51
CA ASN A 127 16.35 11.15 9.99
C ASN A 127 17.21 10.36 8.99
N SER A 128 16.77 9.18 8.57
CA SER A 128 17.45 8.39 7.54
C SER A 128 17.45 9.16 6.22
N THR A 129 18.60 9.14 5.53
CA THR A 129 18.74 9.71 4.19
C THR A 129 19.41 8.71 3.26
N PRO A 130 19.13 8.76 1.94
CA PRO A 130 19.71 7.80 1.01
C PRO A 130 21.21 8.02 0.77
N GLN A 131 21.76 9.14 1.25
CA GLN A 131 23.18 9.43 1.21
C GLN A 131 23.94 8.75 2.35
N THR A 132 23.31 8.57 3.51
CA THR A 132 23.94 7.93 4.68
C THR A 132 23.65 6.43 4.76
N SER A 133 22.49 5.99 4.26
CA SER A 133 22.05 4.60 4.37
C SER A 133 21.79 3.98 2.99
N LYS A 134 22.51 2.88 2.69
CA LYS A 134 22.34 2.11 1.46
C LYS A 134 21.02 1.34 1.45
N SER A 135 20.60 0.77 2.58
CA SER A 135 19.28 0.11 2.71
C SER A 135 18.16 1.10 2.43
N TYR A 136 18.20 2.29 3.03
CA TYR A 136 17.22 3.35 2.79
C TYR A 136 17.12 3.69 1.31
N LYS A 137 18.27 3.82 0.63
CA LYS A 137 18.31 4.08 -0.80
C LYS A 137 17.65 2.96 -1.61
N PHE A 138 17.93 1.69 -1.31
CA PHE A 138 17.28 0.55 -1.98
C PHE A 138 15.77 0.52 -1.72
N ILE A 139 15.35 0.72 -0.47
CA ILE A 139 13.93 0.79 -0.09
C ILE A 139 13.21 1.89 -0.89
N LEU A 140 13.80 3.09 -1.01
CA LEU A 140 13.23 4.19 -1.80
C LEU A 140 13.18 3.90 -3.31
N ILE A 141 14.20 3.24 -3.87
CA ILE A 141 14.20 2.86 -5.29
C ILE A 141 13.11 1.83 -5.56
N GLY A 142 12.96 0.83 -4.69
CA GLY A 142 11.88 -0.16 -4.80
C GLY A 142 10.51 0.50 -4.68
N ALA A 143 10.35 1.44 -3.75
CA ALA A 143 9.14 2.27 -3.61
C ALA A 143 8.81 3.02 -4.90
N LEU A 144 9.83 3.64 -5.50
CA LEU A 144 9.68 4.43 -6.72
C LEU A 144 9.18 3.55 -7.87
N ILE A 145 9.82 2.40 -8.09
CA ILE A 145 9.42 1.44 -9.14
C ILE A 145 7.99 0.98 -8.92
N PHE A 146 7.67 0.59 -7.67
CA PHE A 146 6.36 0.07 -7.30
C PHE A 146 5.25 1.11 -7.49
N THR A 147 5.40 2.28 -6.84
CA THR A 147 4.38 3.35 -6.86
C THR A 147 4.25 4.02 -8.22
N THR A 148 5.31 4.12 -9.02
CA THR A 148 5.19 4.66 -10.39
C THR A 148 4.29 3.78 -11.26
N PHE A 149 4.42 2.45 -11.14
CA PHE A 149 3.60 1.52 -11.90
C PHE A 149 2.13 1.54 -11.44
N LEU A 150 1.89 1.60 -10.13
CA LEU A 150 0.52 1.72 -9.60
C LEU A 150 -0.12 3.06 -9.96
N MET A 151 0.60 4.18 -9.79
CA MET A 151 0.15 5.50 -10.22
C MET A 151 -0.11 5.57 -11.72
N PHE A 152 0.68 4.88 -12.54
CA PHE A 152 0.40 4.75 -13.98
C PHE A 152 -0.91 4.01 -14.23
N GLY A 153 -1.20 2.94 -13.49
CA GLY A 153 -2.47 2.23 -13.52
C GLY A 153 -3.66 3.15 -13.19
N HIS A 154 -3.58 3.87 -12.07
CA HIS A 154 -4.60 4.83 -11.65
C HIS A 154 -4.83 5.93 -12.68
N LEU A 155 -3.76 6.56 -13.19
CA LEU A 155 -3.85 7.64 -14.17
C LEU A 155 -4.38 7.15 -15.52
N SER A 156 -3.94 5.96 -15.97
CA SER A 156 -4.43 5.35 -17.21
C SER A 156 -5.95 5.13 -17.14
N PHE A 157 -6.44 4.67 -15.99
CA PHE A 157 -7.87 4.51 -15.76
C PHE A 157 -8.59 5.86 -15.74
N LEU A 158 -8.07 6.85 -15.02
CA LEU A 158 -8.66 8.19 -14.95
C LEU A 158 -8.71 8.92 -16.29
N ILE A 159 -7.77 8.68 -17.20
CA ILE A 159 -7.67 9.38 -18.49
C ILE A 159 -8.38 8.61 -19.60
N PHE A 160 -8.19 7.29 -19.66
CA PHE A 160 -8.65 6.45 -20.77
C PHE A 160 -9.82 5.52 -20.40
N GLY A 161 -10.22 5.45 -19.13
CA GLY A 161 -11.26 4.53 -18.66
C GLY A 161 -10.85 3.06 -18.77
N LYS A 162 -9.54 2.79 -18.91
CA LYS A 162 -8.99 1.45 -19.05
C LYS A 162 -8.07 1.16 -17.88
N ASP A 163 -8.26 0.01 -17.25
CA ASP A 163 -7.35 -0.51 -16.24
C ASP A 163 -6.30 -1.38 -16.95
N PRO A 164 -5.06 -0.90 -17.16
CA PRO A 164 -4.01 -1.71 -17.79
C PRO A 164 -3.51 -2.84 -16.87
N THR A 165 -3.87 -2.81 -15.58
CA THR A 165 -3.49 -3.82 -14.57
C THR A 165 -4.53 -4.93 -14.40
N GLY A 166 -5.67 -4.78 -15.08
CA GLY A 166 -6.44 -5.92 -15.55
C GLY A 166 -7.64 -6.39 -14.74
N GLY A 167 -8.16 -5.71 -13.70
CA GLY A 167 -9.44 -6.23 -13.19
C GLY A 167 -10.08 -5.76 -11.90
N TYR A 168 -9.45 -4.91 -11.08
CA TYR A 168 -10.14 -4.45 -9.87
C TYR A 168 -10.97 -3.20 -10.14
N TYR A 169 -10.43 -2.24 -10.91
CA TYR A 169 -11.12 -0.99 -11.23
C TYR A 169 -11.99 -1.07 -12.49
N SER A 170 -11.76 -2.06 -13.35
CA SER A 170 -12.51 -2.27 -14.61
C SER A 170 -14.02 -2.51 -14.41
N ARG A 171 -14.46 -2.80 -13.19
CA ARG A 171 -15.87 -3.04 -12.84
C ARG A 171 -16.65 -1.76 -12.56
N PHE A 172 -15.96 -0.63 -12.39
CA PHE A 172 -16.56 0.64 -12.06
C PHE A 172 -16.46 1.58 -13.25
N THR A 173 -17.45 2.45 -13.44
CA THR A 173 -17.28 3.61 -14.32
C THR A 173 -16.30 4.60 -13.70
N ARG A 174 -15.75 5.51 -14.51
CA ARG A 174 -14.82 6.56 -14.02
C ARG A 174 -15.42 7.39 -12.88
N LEU A 175 -16.69 7.78 -13.01
CA LEU A 175 -17.38 8.59 -11.99
C LEU A 175 -17.64 7.78 -10.73
N GLU A 176 -18.07 6.53 -10.86
CA GLU A 176 -18.26 5.64 -9.70
C GLU A 176 -16.95 5.45 -8.95
N LEU A 177 -15.85 5.17 -9.63
CA LEU A 177 -14.54 4.96 -9.00
C LEU A 177 -14.04 6.22 -8.29
N LEU A 178 -14.18 7.39 -8.91
CA LEU A 178 -13.81 8.67 -8.30
C LEU A 178 -14.61 8.96 -7.01
N SER A 179 -15.85 8.48 -6.94
CA SER A 179 -16.67 8.59 -5.72
C SER A 179 -16.33 7.56 -4.65
N GLN A 180 -15.53 6.54 -4.96
CA GLN A 180 -15.10 5.55 -3.98
C GLN A 180 -13.99 6.11 -3.08
N TYR A 181 -14.26 6.18 -1.78
CA TYR A 181 -13.29 6.66 -0.80
C TYR A 181 -12.02 5.80 -0.78
N TRP A 182 -12.13 4.48 -0.96
CA TRP A 182 -10.98 3.57 -0.92
C TRP A 182 -10.02 3.83 -2.08
N PHE A 183 -10.54 4.15 -3.27
CA PHE A 183 -9.73 4.53 -4.42
C PHE A 183 -8.95 5.81 -4.16
N GLN A 184 -9.60 6.79 -3.51
CA GLN A 184 -8.92 8.03 -3.12
C GLN A 184 -7.79 7.74 -2.12
N LEU A 185 -8.03 6.88 -1.12
CA LEU A 185 -7.00 6.52 -0.14
C LEU A 185 -5.80 5.82 -0.79
N ASP A 186 -6.05 4.85 -1.69
CA ASP A 186 -4.99 4.19 -2.47
C ASP A 186 -4.20 5.21 -3.28
N PHE A 187 -4.88 6.01 -4.11
CA PHE A 187 -4.25 7.02 -4.95
C PHE A 187 -3.40 8.03 -4.16
N TRP A 188 -3.94 8.59 -3.09
CA TRP A 188 -3.21 9.60 -2.28
C TRP A 188 -2.03 8.98 -1.55
N SER A 189 -2.14 7.76 -1.04
CA SER A 189 -1.03 7.08 -0.38
C SER A 189 0.15 6.84 -1.33
N GLU A 190 -0.14 6.32 -2.53
CA GLU A 190 0.86 6.06 -3.55
C GLU A 190 1.51 7.34 -4.05
N LEU A 191 0.72 8.41 -4.24
CA LEU A 191 1.23 9.71 -4.65
C LEU A 191 2.16 10.31 -3.59
N ILE A 192 1.79 10.25 -2.31
CA ILE A 192 2.62 10.74 -1.20
C ILE A 192 3.94 9.96 -1.14
N ILE A 193 3.88 8.63 -1.27
CA ILE A 193 5.08 7.78 -1.28
C ILE A 193 5.96 8.11 -2.50
N LEU A 194 5.37 8.24 -3.69
CA LEU A 194 6.08 8.54 -4.94
C LEU A 194 6.82 9.88 -4.86
N VAL A 195 6.10 10.95 -4.51
CA VAL A 195 6.68 12.30 -4.39
C VAL A 195 7.73 12.34 -3.27
N GLY A 196 7.44 11.72 -2.13
CA GLY A 196 8.38 11.61 -1.01
C GLY A 196 9.66 10.88 -1.41
N ALA A 197 9.55 9.74 -2.07
CA ALA A 197 10.68 8.95 -2.52
C ALA A 197 11.55 9.69 -3.55
N LEU A 198 10.93 10.33 -4.56
CA LEU A 198 11.62 11.18 -5.52
C LEU A 198 12.39 12.29 -4.82
N CYS A 199 11.75 13.05 -3.95
CA CYS A 199 12.36 14.18 -3.26
C CYS A 199 13.53 13.73 -2.37
N LEU A 200 13.41 12.59 -1.65
CA LEU A 200 14.49 12.04 -0.85
C LEU A 200 15.69 11.59 -1.69
N LEU A 201 15.43 10.90 -2.80
CA LEU A 201 16.47 10.46 -3.74
C LEU A 201 17.19 11.65 -4.39
N PHE A 202 16.47 12.72 -4.73
CA PHE A 202 17.01 13.98 -5.26
C PHE A 202 17.57 14.94 -4.19
N LYS A 203 17.88 14.45 -2.98
CA LYS A 203 18.58 15.19 -1.90
C LYS A 203 17.77 16.31 -1.23
N CYS A 204 16.43 16.20 -1.16
CA CYS A 204 15.62 17.15 -0.39
C CYS A 204 15.93 17.16 1.13
N LYS A 205 16.50 16.06 1.67
CA LYS A 205 17.11 16.03 3.00
C LYS A 205 18.62 16.26 2.83
N ARG A 206 19.13 17.43 3.22
CA ARG A 206 20.58 17.65 3.28
C ARG A 206 21.16 16.76 4.40
N PRO A 207 22.30 16.07 4.17
CA PRO A 207 23.01 15.39 5.25
C PRO A 207 23.37 16.41 6.33
N VAL A 208 23.15 16.07 7.60
CA VAL A 208 23.50 16.91 8.77
C VAL A 208 24.97 17.37 8.72
N ALA A 209 25.84 16.61 8.05
CA ALA A 209 27.26 16.95 7.87
C ALA A 209 27.54 18.17 6.97
N ILE A 210 26.59 18.63 6.13
CA ILE A 210 26.81 19.73 5.16
C ILE A 210 26.20 21.06 5.65
N ALA A 211 25.53 21.07 6.80
CA ALA A 211 24.95 22.29 7.37
C ALA A 211 25.97 23.19 8.11
N LYS A 212 27.28 22.86 8.08
CA LYS A 212 28.37 23.70 8.60
C LYS A 212 29.27 24.19 7.48
N THR A 213 28.76 25.07 6.64
CA THR A 213 29.52 26.09 5.92
C THR A 213 28.49 27.07 5.35
N ASN A 214 28.20 28.11 6.12
CA ASN A 214 28.08 29.51 5.71
C ASN A 214 27.69 30.31 6.94
#